data_AF-A0A1L1PLH8-F1
#
_entry.id   AF-A0A1L1PLH8-F1
#
_cell.length_a   1.000
_cell.length_b   1.000
_cell.length_c   1.000
_cell.angle_alpha   90.00
_cell.angle_beta   90.00
_cell.angle_gamma   90.00
#
_symmetry.space_group_name_H-M   'P 1'
#
loop_
_entity.id
_entity.type
_entity.pdbx_description
1 polymer ?
#
loop_
_entity_poly.entity_id
_entity_poly.type
_entity_poly.pdbx_seq_one_letter_code
_entity_poly.pdbx_strand_id
1 'polypeptide(L)'
;MRLALDVVTAHRIARGLSLDQERITATRDLIEERVLLALEETDESTMPLDWSWQQAAEKISLQIAMAIVHEQKKEPPPSAL
;
A
#
# COMPACT_ATOMS: atom_id res chain seq x y z
N MET A 1 2.22 6.96 4.55
CA MET A 1 1.16 5.93 4.68
C MET A 1 -0.22 6.38 4.25
N ARG A 2 -0.75 7.54 4.68
CA ARG A 2 -2.09 8.01 4.27
C ARG A 2 -2.30 7.98 2.74
N LEU A 3 -1.35 8.51 1.99
CA LEU A 3 -1.39 8.49 0.52
C LEU A 3 -1.47 7.06 -0.06
N ALA A 4 -0.74 6.10 0.51
CA ALA A 4 -0.74 4.71 0.04
C ALA A 4 -2.13 4.07 0.21
N LEU A 5 -2.77 4.27 1.37
CA LEU A 5 -4.14 3.80 1.61
C LEU A 5 -5.16 4.52 0.72
N ASP A 6 -4.99 5.83 0.52
CA ASP A 6 -5.85 6.64 -0.36
C ASP A 6 -5.80 6.12 -1.81
N VAL A 7 -4.61 5.74 -2.32
CA VAL A 7 -4.44 5.17 -3.66
C VAL A 7 -5.21 3.85 -3.81
N VAL A 8 -5.06 2.92 -2.85
CA VAL A 8 -5.78 1.64 -2.91
C VAL A 8 -7.29 1.87 -2.79
N THR A 9 -7.71 2.76 -1.89
CA THR A 9 -9.12 3.10 -1.69
C THR A 9 -9.73 3.72 -2.95
N ALA A 10 -9.04 4.67 -3.59
CA ALA A 10 -9.46 5.28 -4.84
C ALA A 10 -9.58 4.25 -5.97
N HIS A 11 -8.65 3.30 -6.07
CA HIS A 11 -8.75 2.20 -7.03
C HIS A 11 -9.99 1.34 -6.80
N ARG A 12 -10.28 0.98 -5.54
CA ARG A 12 -11.46 0.20 -5.18
C ARG A 12 -12.75 0.93 -5.52
N ILE A 13 -12.84 2.23 -5.21
CA ILE A 13 -13.97 3.10 -5.63
C ILE A 13 -14.13 3.05 -7.15
N ALA A 14 -13.06 3.30 -7.90
CA ALA A 14 -13.10 3.34 -9.36
C ALA A 14 -13.52 1.99 -10.00
N ARG A 15 -13.31 0.88 -9.28
CA ARG A 15 -13.64 -0.49 -9.70
C ARG A 15 -14.98 -1.00 -9.15
N GLY A 16 -15.66 -0.23 -8.30
CA GLY A 16 -16.86 -0.69 -7.60
C GLY A 16 -16.60 -1.87 -6.64
N LEU A 17 -15.38 -1.99 -6.11
CA LEU A 17 -15.03 -3.03 -5.13
C LEU A 17 -15.52 -2.63 -3.73
N SER A 18 -15.74 -3.63 -2.86
CA SER A 18 -16.20 -3.37 -1.48
C SER A 18 -15.25 -2.45 -0.71
N LEU A 19 -15.80 -1.50 0.02
CA LEU A 19 -15.10 -0.56 0.91
C LEU A 19 -15.47 -0.78 2.37
N ASP A 20 -15.95 -1.98 2.71
CA ASP A 20 -16.26 -2.31 4.10
C ASP A 20 -15.04 -2.08 5.02
N GLN A 21 -15.34 -1.73 6.27
CA GLN A 21 -14.32 -1.31 7.23
C GLN A 21 -13.25 -2.38 7.45
N GLU A 22 -13.63 -3.66 7.41
CA GLU A 22 -12.71 -4.78 7.59
C GLU A 22 -11.69 -4.83 6.45
N ARG A 23 -12.13 -4.66 5.21
CA ARG A 23 -11.22 -4.62 4.04
C ARG A 23 -10.29 -3.42 4.04
N ILE A 24 -10.78 -2.24 4.42
CA ILE A 24 -9.93 -1.05 4.49
C ILE A 24 -8.90 -1.20 5.61
N THR A 25 -9.29 -1.78 6.74
CA THR A 25 -8.37 -2.09 7.85
C THR A 25 -7.33 -3.12 7.42
N ALA A 26 -7.74 -4.24 6.84
CA ALA A 26 -6.83 -5.27 6.35
C ALA A 26 -5.86 -4.73 5.28
N THR A 27 -6.32 -3.82 4.42
CA THR A 27 -5.47 -3.15 3.42
C THR A 27 -4.43 -2.28 4.11
N ARG A 28 -4.83 -1.51 5.12
CA ARG A 28 -3.91 -0.68 5.91
C ARG A 28 -2.86 -1.56 6.60
N ASP A 29 -3.28 -2.61 7.28
CA ASP A 29 -2.39 -3.52 8.02
C ASP A 29 -1.39 -4.18 7.07
N LEU A 30 -1.85 -4.63 5.89
CA LEU A 30 -0.98 -5.19 4.86
C LEU A 30 0.06 -4.19 4.34
N ILE A 31 -0.34 -2.92 4.13
CA ILE A 31 0.60 -1.86 3.75
C ILE A 31 1.62 -1.65 4.86
N GLU A 32 1.18 -1.56 6.11
CA GLU A 32 2.05 -1.37 7.28
C GLU A 32 3.08 -2.50 7.41
N GLU A 33 2.63 -3.75 7.37
CA GLU A 33 3.48 -4.94 7.44
C GLU A 33 4.54 -4.96 6.32
N ARG A 34 4.11 -4.79 5.06
CA ARG A 34 5.04 -4.80 3.92
C ARG A 34 6.03 -3.62 3.96
N VAL A 35 5.62 -2.46 4.47
CA VAL A 35 6.53 -1.30 4.63
C VAL A 35 7.58 -1.60 5.69
N LEU A 36 7.19 -2.15 6.84
CA LEU A 36 8.12 -2.48 7.93
C LEU A 36 9.16 -3.50 7.46
N LEU A 37 8.73 -4.57 6.79
CA LEU A 37 9.64 -5.58 6.23
C LEU A 37 10.65 -4.96 5.24
N ALA A 38 10.18 -4.12 4.31
CA ALA A 38 11.06 -3.48 3.35
C ALA A 38 12.05 -2.48 3.99
N LEU A 39 11.65 -1.81 5.08
CA LEU A 39 12.53 -0.93 5.82
C LEU A 39 13.58 -1.72 6.63
N GLU A 40 13.21 -2.86 7.21
CA GLU A 40 14.14 -3.75 7.92
C GLU A 40 15.23 -4.31 6.99
N GLU A 41 14.91 -4.54 5.73
CA GLU A 41 15.85 -4.99 4.70
C GLU A 41 16.78 -3.86 4.17
N THR A 42 16.54 -2.61 4.57
CA THR A 42 17.31 -1.46 4.07
C THR A 42 18.66 -1.35 4.79
N ASP A 43 19.76 -1.49 4.05
CA ASP A 43 21.12 -1.26 4.55
C ASP A 43 21.48 0.23 4.55
N GLU A 44 21.34 0.87 5.71
CA GLU A 44 21.67 2.30 5.93
C GLU A 44 23.12 2.65 5.57
N SER A 45 24.06 1.70 5.69
CA SER A 45 25.49 1.96 5.42
C SER A 45 25.78 2.24 3.94
N THR A 46 24.86 1.87 3.06
CA THR A 46 24.96 2.06 1.60
C THR A 46 24.19 3.28 1.10
N MET A 47 23.50 4.00 2.00
CA MET A 47 22.65 5.12 1.64
C MET A 47 23.45 6.43 1.50
N PRO A 48 23.04 7.34 0.58
CA PRO A 48 23.70 8.63 0.41
C PRO A 48 23.48 9.55 1.62
N LEU A 49 24.31 10.58 1.75
CA LEU A 49 24.30 11.50 2.90
C LEU A 49 22.99 12.29 3.08
N ASP A 50 22.21 12.45 2.01
CA ASP A 50 20.90 13.12 2.01
C ASP A 50 19.72 12.14 2.20
N TRP A 51 20.01 10.87 2.53
CA TRP A 51 18.99 9.86 2.77
C TRP A 51 18.12 10.18 3.98
N SER A 52 16.85 9.77 3.90
CA SER A 52 15.86 9.97 4.95
C SER A 52 14.95 8.76 5.07
N TRP A 53 14.84 8.23 6.29
CA TRP A 53 13.88 7.18 6.64
C TRP A 53 12.44 7.56 6.31
N GLN A 54 12.09 8.85 6.46
CA GLN A 54 10.77 9.34 6.08
C GLN A 54 10.54 9.21 4.57
N GLN A 55 11.49 9.66 3.75
CA GLN A 55 11.36 9.58 2.29
C GLN A 55 11.36 8.12 1.79
N ALA A 56 12.16 7.25 2.42
CA ALA A 56 12.16 5.82 2.15
C ALA A 56 10.79 5.21 2.43
N ALA A 57 10.24 5.44 3.63
CA ALA A 57 8.93 4.95 4.04
C ALA A 57 7.81 5.47 3.12
N GLU A 58 7.86 6.74 2.71
CA GLU A 58 6.89 7.31 1.76
C GLU A 58 6.95 6.61 0.40
N LYS A 59 8.15 6.48 -0.20
CA LYS A 59 8.34 5.82 -1.51
C LYS A 59 7.94 4.35 -1.47
N ILE A 60 8.41 3.61 -0.47
CA ILE A 60 8.11 2.18 -0.28
C ILE A 60 6.60 1.99 -0.11
N SER A 61 5.94 2.82 0.72
CA SER A 61 4.49 2.72 0.92
C SER A 61 3.70 2.93 -0.37
N LEU A 62 4.13 3.84 -1.25
CA LEU A 62 3.48 4.05 -2.54
C LEU A 62 3.69 2.88 -3.51
N GLN A 63 4.90 2.32 -3.55
CA GLN A 63 5.19 1.14 -4.38
C GLN A 63 4.37 -0.07 -3.95
N ILE A 64 4.23 -0.30 -2.64
CA ILE A 64 3.39 -1.36 -2.07
C ILE A 64 1.92 -1.13 -2.44
N ALA A 65 1.41 0.09 -2.30
CA ALA A 65 0.05 0.41 -2.72
C ALA A 65 -0.20 0.12 -4.21
N MET A 66 0.77 0.45 -5.07
CA MET A 66 0.69 0.13 -6.50
C MET A 66 0.69 -1.38 -6.76
N ALA A 67 1.48 -2.16 -6.02
CA ALA A 67 1.48 -3.62 -6.11
C ALA A 67 0.12 -4.19 -5.69
N ILE A 68 -0.46 -3.72 -4.58
CA ILE A 68 -1.80 -4.11 -4.13
C ILE A 68 -2.86 -3.78 -5.18
N VAL A 69 -2.82 -2.58 -5.76
CA VAL A 69 -3.73 -2.20 -6.87
C VAL A 69 -3.58 -3.16 -8.06
N HIS A 70 -2.35 -3.55 -8.40
CA HIS A 70 -2.11 -4.52 -9.48
C HIS A 70 -2.69 -5.90 -9.16
N GLU A 71 -2.52 -6.37 -7.91
CA GLU A 71 -3.10 -7.62 -7.41
C GLU A 71 -4.64 -7.59 -7.46
N GLN A 72 -5.26 -6.47 -7.03
CA GLN A 72 -6.71 -6.27 -7.00
C GLN A 72 -7.37 -6.17 -8.39
N LYS A 73 -6.61 -5.92 -9.47
CA LYS A 73 -7.18 -5.98 -10.84
C LYS A 73 -7.78 -7.36 -11.15
N LYS A 74 -7.31 -8.41 -10.47
CA LYS A 74 -7.81 -9.79 -10.56
C LYS A 74 -9.03 -10.06 -9.67
N GLU A 75 -9.39 -9.14 -8.78
CA GLU A 75 -10.56 -9.26 -7.90
C GLU A 75 -11.84 -9.11 -8.74
N PRO A 76 -12.75 -10.09 -8.70
CA PRO A 76 -14.05 -9.95 -9.36
C PRO A 76 -14.86 -8.86 -8.67
N PRO A 77 -15.67 -8.08 -9.40
CA PRO A 77 -16.60 -7.15 -8.77
C PRO A 77 -17.56 -7.92 -7.85
N PRO A 78 -18.01 -7.30 -6.74
CA PRO A 78 -18.99 -7.94 -5.86
C PRO A 78 -20.22 -8.31 -6.68
N SER A 79 -20.65 -9.57 -6.59
CA SER A 79 -21.85 -10.05 -7.25
C SER A 79 -23.02 -9.13 -6.90
N ALA A 80 -23.65 -8.54 -7.90
CA ALA A 80 -24.86 -7.76 -7.71
C ALA A 80 -25.92 -8.66 -7.09
N LEU A 81 -26.28 -8.40 -5.84
CA LEU A 81 -27.48 -8.91 -5.18
C LEU A 81 -28.61 -7.91 -5.39
#